data_AF-A0A951L106-F1
#
_entry.id   AF-A0A951L106-F1
#
_cell.length_a   1.000
_cell.length_b   1.000
_cell.length_c   1.000
_cell.angle_alpha   90.00
_cell.angle_beta   90.00
_cell.angle_gamma   90.00
#
_symmetry.space_group_name_H-M   'P 1'
#
loop_
_entity.id
_entity.type
_entity.pdbx_description
1 polymer ?
#
loop_
_entity_poly.entity_id
_entity_poly.type
_entity_poly.pdbx_seq_one_letter_code
_entity_poly.pdbx_strand_id
1 'polypeptide(L)'
;MATQKSKPRSRKRRRRGRPASAVAAAPAAREPREEPGRAGRASSVPRRASPLGAYGERPESPFGGLPVSEVAIAAGLVALLFGVIRHGGPALIGGVVLCLLGVTEVTAREHFSGYRSHTVLLAGIPAVVAEFVIVLMVGTPAIRVLLLVPVAAVFGACAWFLRRRFLVARQARIARPPKR
;
A
#
# COMPACT_ATOMS: atom_id res chain seq x y z
N MET A 1 -14.56 57.30 6.13
CA MET A 1 -14.83 55.86 6.30
C MET A 1 -13.91 55.08 5.37
N ALA A 2 -13.08 54.22 5.95
CA ALA A 2 -12.05 53.45 5.26
C ALA A 2 -12.59 52.08 4.82
N THR A 3 -12.22 51.62 3.62
CA THR A 3 -11.85 50.20 3.41
C THR A 3 -11.05 50.03 2.12
N GLN A 4 -9.84 49.52 2.29
CA GLN A 4 -8.82 49.29 1.27
C GLN A 4 -9.23 48.18 0.30
N LYS A 5 -9.13 48.46 -1.01
CA LYS A 5 -9.16 47.45 -2.08
C LYS A 5 -7.77 46.81 -2.22
N SER A 6 -7.62 45.56 -1.79
CA SER A 6 -6.42 44.75 -2.08
C SER A 6 -6.67 43.80 -3.26
N LYS A 7 -5.84 43.95 -4.30
CA LYS A 7 -5.83 43.15 -5.53
C LYS A 7 -5.07 41.84 -5.32
N PRO A 8 -5.56 40.66 -5.74
CA PRO A 8 -4.72 39.47 -5.82
C PRO A 8 -3.82 39.50 -7.07
N ARG A 9 -2.51 39.55 -6.83
CA ARG A 9 -1.42 39.65 -7.81
C ARG A 9 -1.08 38.26 -8.34
N SER A 10 -1.53 37.94 -9.56
CA SER A 10 -1.22 36.70 -10.29
C SER A 10 0.28 36.63 -10.65
N ARG A 11 1.03 35.76 -9.95
CA ARG A 11 2.47 35.57 -10.13
C ARG A 11 2.73 34.48 -11.18
N LYS A 12 2.63 34.85 -12.46
CA LYS A 12 3.02 34.04 -13.63
C LYS A 12 4.56 33.97 -13.71
N ARG A 13 5.17 32.97 -13.06
CA ARG A 13 6.63 32.77 -13.07
C ARG A 13 7.06 32.11 -14.38
N ARG A 14 7.37 32.94 -15.37
CA ARG A 14 8.24 32.58 -16.52
C ARG A 14 9.61 32.15 -15.99
N ARG A 15 10.10 30.98 -16.42
CA ARG A 15 11.54 30.74 -16.60
C ARG A 15 11.76 30.33 -18.06
N ARG A 16 12.11 31.33 -18.88
CA ARG A 16 12.96 31.19 -20.08
C ARG A 16 14.34 30.72 -19.57
N GLY A 17 14.97 29.67 -20.12
CA GLY A 17 15.70 29.66 -21.39
C GLY A 17 17.20 29.85 -21.10
N ARG A 18 18.00 28.76 -21.12
CA ARG A 18 19.05 28.40 -22.13
C ARG A 18 20.47 28.80 -21.63
N PRO A 19 21.60 28.25 -22.16
CA PRO A 19 21.73 27.28 -23.24
C PRO A 19 22.70 26.10 -23.03
N ALA A 20 22.57 25.13 -23.94
CA ALA A 20 23.55 24.12 -24.27
C ALA A 20 24.77 24.74 -24.97
N SER A 21 25.96 24.24 -24.66
CA SER A 21 27.22 24.44 -25.37
C SER A 21 27.88 23.05 -25.45
N ALA A 22 27.83 22.38 -26.59
CA ALA A 22 28.78 22.46 -27.72
C ALA A 22 29.85 21.36 -27.62
N VAL A 23 29.94 20.58 -28.69
CA VAL A 23 30.78 19.38 -28.91
C VAL A 23 32.03 19.77 -29.71
N ALA A 24 33.21 19.30 -29.30
CA ALA A 24 34.47 19.07 -30.07
C ALA A 24 35.63 18.96 -29.05
N ALA A 25 36.68 18.13 -29.12
CA ALA A 25 37.21 17.11 -30.02
C ALA A 25 38.17 16.19 -29.19
N ALA A 26 38.49 14.99 -29.69
CA ALA A 26 39.36 13.97 -29.07
C ALA A 26 40.87 14.17 -29.45
N PRO A 27 41.82 13.23 -29.20
CA PRO A 27 42.31 12.63 -27.94
C PRO A 27 43.86 12.73 -27.80
N ALA A 28 44.42 12.74 -26.57
CA ALA A 28 45.80 12.30 -26.30
C ALA A 28 46.14 12.26 -24.79
N ALA A 29 47.11 11.43 -24.45
CA ALA A 29 47.81 11.27 -23.18
C ALA A 29 47.11 10.46 -22.06
N ARG A 30 47.48 9.17 -22.03
CA ARG A 30 47.37 8.23 -20.91
C ARG A 30 48.24 8.70 -19.75
N GLU A 31 47.64 8.88 -18.58
CA GLU A 31 48.33 8.71 -17.29
C GLU A 31 47.44 7.84 -16.37
N PRO A 32 47.97 6.77 -15.74
CA PRO A 32 47.22 5.97 -14.80
C PRO A 32 47.25 6.67 -13.44
N ARG A 33 46.27 7.55 -13.19
CA ARG A 33 46.05 8.12 -11.86
C ARG A 33 45.15 7.18 -11.06
N GLU A 34 45.75 6.57 -10.05
CA GLU A 34 45.09 5.75 -9.03
C GLU A 34 43.95 6.56 -8.36
N GLU A 35 42.71 6.11 -8.56
CA GLU A 35 41.56 6.55 -7.75
C GLU A 35 41.30 5.53 -6.63
N PRO A 36 41.65 5.82 -5.37
CA PRO A 36 41.08 5.12 -4.24
C PRO A 36 39.74 5.77 -3.92
N GLY A 37 38.64 5.05 -4.16
CA GLY A 37 37.33 5.48 -3.63
C GLY A 37 36.15 5.37 -4.59
N ARG A 38 35.99 4.23 -5.26
CA ARG A 38 34.69 3.81 -5.80
C ARG A 38 33.98 2.85 -4.85
N ALA A 39 34.05 3.14 -3.55
CA ALA A 39 33.03 2.69 -2.62
C ALA A 39 31.71 3.31 -3.07
N GLY A 40 30.70 2.45 -3.28
CA GLY A 40 29.45 2.81 -3.92
C GLY A 40 28.87 4.10 -3.36
N ARG A 41 28.85 5.14 -4.21
CA ARG A 41 27.78 6.14 -4.14
C ARG A 41 26.50 5.41 -4.49
N ALA A 42 25.97 4.67 -3.51
CA ALA A 42 24.56 4.43 -3.42
C ALA A 42 23.93 5.80 -3.61
N SER A 43 23.27 6.00 -4.75
CA SER A 43 22.40 7.14 -4.94
C SER A 43 21.43 7.13 -3.77
N SER A 44 21.72 7.95 -2.77
CA SER A 44 20.74 8.49 -1.85
C SER A 44 19.84 9.40 -2.68
N VAL A 45 19.05 8.79 -3.57
CA VAL A 45 17.82 9.41 -4.00
C VAL A 45 17.11 9.68 -2.69
N PRO A 46 16.88 10.96 -2.30
CA PRO A 46 16.06 11.22 -1.13
C PRO A 46 14.73 10.55 -1.46
N ARG A 47 14.46 9.42 -0.81
CA ARG A 47 13.12 8.79 -0.80
C ARG A 47 12.23 9.97 -0.55
N ARG A 48 11.44 10.38 -1.55
CA ARG A 48 10.54 11.52 -1.45
C ARG A 48 9.86 11.36 -0.11
N ALA A 49 10.26 12.16 0.87
CA ALA A 49 9.59 12.21 2.14
C ALA A 49 8.17 12.53 1.73
N SER A 50 7.28 11.56 1.94
CA SER A 50 5.87 11.79 1.68
C SER A 50 5.56 13.15 2.31
N PRO A 51 4.87 14.08 1.63
CA PRO A 51 4.58 15.42 2.17
C PRO A 51 3.78 15.39 3.49
N LEU A 52 3.49 14.18 3.99
CA LEU A 52 2.82 13.86 5.24
C LEU A 52 3.76 13.27 6.29
N GLY A 53 5.09 13.35 6.12
CA GLY A 53 6.13 12.86 7.03
C GLY A 53 5.92 11.43 7.55
N ALA A 54 6.79 11.00 8.45
CA ALA A 54 6.57 9.81 9.27
C ALA A 54 5.50 10.09 10.35
N TYR A 55 4.33 10.60 9.97
CA TYR A 55 3.30 11.04 10.93
C TYR A 55 2.54 9.84 11.52
N GLY A 56 3.07 9.38 12.64
CA GLY A 56 2.32 8.70 13.68
C GLY A 56 2.87 7.32 13.99
N GLU A 57 3.13 7.14 15.29
CA GLU A 57 3.19 5.85 15.97
C GLU A 57 2.12 4.89 15.41
N ARG A 58 2.50 3.63 15.19
CA ARG A 58 1.58 2.60 14.67
C ARG A 58 0.35 2.59 15.57
N PRO A 59 -0.88 2.55 15.02
CA PRO A 59 -2.07 2.46 15.86
C PRO A 59 -1.92 1.26 16.79
N GLU A 60 -2.14 1.49 18.09
CA GLU A 60 -2.07 0.43 19.08
C GLU A 60 -3.08 -0.68 18.72
N SER A 61 -2.68 -1.93 18.96
CA SER A 61 -3.59 -3.06 18.79
C SER A 61 -4.75 -2.93 19.78
N PRO A 62 -5.97 -3.35 19.42
CA PRO A 62 -7.09 -3.42 20.35
C PRO A 62 -6.82 -4.36 21.54
N PHE A 63 -5.83 -5.25 21.43
CA PHE A 63 -5.41 -6.20 22.45
C PHE A 63 -4.27 -5.71 23.35
N GLY A 64 -4.08 -4.39 23.49
CA GLY A 64 -3.18 -3.80 24.48
C GLY A 64 -1.69 -4.18 24.32
N GLY A 65 -1.23 -4.47 23.10
CA GLY A 65 0.15 -4.86 22.79
C GLY A 65 0.33 -6.36 22.55
N LEU A 66 -0.68 -7.19 22.79
CA LEU A 66 -0.62 -8.62 22.47
C LEU A 66 -0.60 -8.84 20.95
N PRO A 67 0.40 -9.58 20.42
CA PRO A 67 0.59 -9.75 18.98
C PRO A 67 -0.32 -10.86 18.42
N VAL A 68 -1.64 -10.70 18.59
CA VAL A 68 -2.66 -11.70 18.21
C VAL A 68 -2.57 -12.03 16.73
N SER A 69 -2.39 -11.01 15.89
CA SER A 69 -2.21 -11.18 14.45
C SER A 69 -0.97 -12.00 14.10
N GLU A 70 0.15 -11.72 14.75
CA GLU A 70 1.43 -12.38 14.49
C GLU A 70 1.37 -13.84 14.94
N VAL A 71 0.74 -14.12 16.09
CA VAL A 71 0.50 -15.49 16.57
C VAL A 71 -0.44 -16.24 15.62
N ALA A 72 -1.53 -15.61 15.17
CA ALA A 72 -2.46 -16.21 14.22
C ALA A 72 -1.79 -16.53 12.87
N ILE A 73 -0.96 -15.61 12.35
CA ILE A 73 -0.20 -15.82 11.11
C ILE A 73 0.82 -16.94 11.30
N ALA A 74 1.56 -16.95 12.41
CA ALA A 74 2.58 -17.97 12.69
C ALA A 74 1.95 -19.37 12.83
N ALA A 75 0.93 -19.51 13.66
CA ALA A 75 0.20 -20.77 13.83
C ALA A 75 -0.47 -21.22 12.52
N GLY A 76 -1.03 -20.27 11.76
CA GLY A 76 -1.66 -20.52 10.47
C GLY A 76 -0.66 -21.03 9.45
N LEU A 77 0.52 -20.41 9.39
CA LEU A 77 1.60 -20.82 8.49
C LEU A 77 2.07 -22.24 8.83
N VAL A 78 2.28 -22.55 10.11
CA VAL A 78 2.67 -23.89 10.55
C VAL A 78 1.63 -24.93 10.15
N ALA A 79 0.34 -24.67 10.42
CA ALA A 79 -0.75 -25.57 10.04
C ALA A 79 -0.88 -25.74 8.52
N LEU A 80 -0.70 -24.65 7.76
CA LEU A 80 -0.72 -24.64 6.30
C LEU A 80 0.43 -25.49 5.73
N LEU A 81 1.67 -25.29 6.21
CA LEU A 81 2.82 -26.08 5.79
C LEU A 81 2.63 -27.57 6.10
N PHE A 82 2.14 -27.89 7.31
CA PHE A 82 1.83 -29.26 7.69
C PHE A 82 0.75 -29.87 6.77
N GLY A 83 -0.31 -29.13 6.48
CA GLY A 83 -1.37 -29.56 5.57
C GLY A 83 -0.87 -29.79 4.14
N VAL A 84 0.02 -28.92 3.63
CA VAL A 84 0.64 -29.10 2.30
C VAL A 84 1.49 -30.37 2.25
N ILE A 85 2.33 -30.60 3.27
CA ILE A 85 3.18 -31.81 3.38
C ILE A 85 2.32 -33.08 3.46
N ARG A 86 1.16 -33.01 4.10
CA ARG A 86 0.19 -34.11 4.20
C ARG A 86 -0.79 -34.20 3.03
N HIS A 87 -0.61 -33.37 2.00
CA HIS A 87 -1.46 -33.29 0.81
C HIS A 87 -2.94 -33.00 1.10
N GLY A 88 -3.23 -32.19 2.12
CA GLY A 88 -4.57 -31.62 2.37
C GLY A 88 -5.07 -31.76 3.80
N GLY A 89 -6.40 -31.79 3.94
CA GLY A 89 -7.10 -32.03 5.20
C GLY A 89 -7.37 -30.77 6.04
N PRO A 90 -7.94 -30.96 7.26
CA PRO A 90 -8.36 -29.87 8.13
C PRO A 90 -7.22 -28.90 8.50
N ALA A 91 -5.99 -29.39 8.62
CA ALA A 91 -4.82 -28.56 8.92
C ALA A 91 -4.54 -27.53 7.82
N LEU A 92 -4.66 -27.93 6.55
CA LEU A 92 -4.48 -27.01 5.42
C LEU A 92 -5.54 -25.90 5.43
N ILE A 93 -6.81 -26.28 5.59
CA ILE A 93 -7.94 -25.36 5.61
C ILE A 93 -7.84 -24.41 6.81
N GLY A 94 -7.60 -24.96 8.00
CA GLY A 94 -7.41 -24.19 9.22
C GLY A 94 -6.24 -23.22 9.12
N GLY A 95 -5.12 -23.65 8.51
CA GLY A 95 -3.97 -22.80 8.25
C GLY A 95 -4.29 -21.59 7.36
N VAL A 96 -4.99 -21.83 6.23
CA VAL A 96 -5.45 -20.75 5.34
C VAL A 96 -6.35 -19.77 6.09
N VAL A 97 -7.34 -20.28 6.83
CA VAL A 97 -8.29 -19.45 7.60
C VAL A 97 -7.56 -18.60 8.65
N LEU A 98 -6.64 -19.19 9.41
CA LEU A 98 -5.93 -18.49 10.47
C LEU A 98 -4.98 -17.41 9.92
N CYS A 99 -4.27 -17.71 8.82
CA CYS A 99 -3.48 -16.71 8.10
C CYS A 99 -4.33 -15.56 7.56
N LEU A 100 -5.48 -15.87 6.94
CA LEU A 100 -6.39 -14.84 6.44
C LEU A 100 -6.91 -13.96 7.56
N LEU A 101 -7.28 -14.53 8.71
CA LEU A 101 -7.72 -13.76 9.88
C LEU A 101 -6.63 -12.82 10.38
N GLY A 102 -5.40 -13.32 10.59
CA GLY A 102 -4.29 -12.50 11.06
C GLY A 102 -3.90 -11.38 10.10
N VAL A 103 -3.86 -11.66 8.79
CA VAL A 103 -3.59 -10.64 7.75
C VAL A 103 -4.71 -9.60 7.68
N THR A 104 -5.97 -10.04 7.73
CA THR A 104 -7.13 -9.14 7.68
C THR A 104 -7.14 -8.18 8.86
N GLU A 105 -6.88 -8.69 10.06
CA GLU A 105 -6.84 -7.89 11.28
C GLU A 105 -5.80 -6.77 11.18
N VAL A 106 -4.56 -7.08 10.79
CA VAL A 106 -3.47 -6.09 10.69
C VAL A 106 -3.78 -5.07 9.61
N THR A 107 -4.14 -5.56 8.42
CA THR A 107 -4.37 -4.68 7.26
C THR A 107 -5.59 -3.80 7.46
N ALA A 108 -6.64 -4.29 8.12
CA ALA A 108 -7.80 -3.49 8.52
C ALA A 108 -7.42 -2.40 9.51
N ARG A 109 -6.65 -2.70 10.57
CA ARG A 109 -6.19 -1.70 11.54
C ARG A 109 -5.37 -0.59 10.89
N GLU A 110 -4.43 -0.96 10.03
CA GLU A 110 -3.58 0.01 9.34
C GLU A 110 -4.35 0.80 8.27
N HIS A 111 -5.37 0.21 7.68
CA HIS A 111 -6.22 0.87 6.70
C HIS A 111 -7.20 1.85 7.34
N PHE A 112 -7.97 1.41 8.33
CA PHE A 112 -8.97 2.26 8.97
C PHE A 112 -8.37 3.37 9.82
N SER A 113 -7.10 3.27 10.21
CA SER A 113 -6.37 4.36 10.88
C SER A 113 -5.76 5.40 9.92
N GLY A 114 -5.89 5.19 8.60
CA GLY A 114 -5.32 6.05 7.57
C GLY A 114 -3.80 5.97 7.44
N TYR A 115 -3.15 4.97 8.05
CA TYR A 115 -1.69 4.80 8.03
C TYR A 115 -1.19 4.30 6.67
N ARG A 116 -1.77 3.20 6.15
CA ARG A 116 -1.40 2.61 4.86
C ARG A 116 -2.63 2.07 4.12
N SER A 117 -2.68 2.27 2.80
CA SER A 117 -3.81 1.83 1.99
C SER A 117 -3.67 0.35 1.60
N HIS A 118 -4.45 -0.53 2.25
CA HIS A 118 -4.58 -1.95 1.89
C HIS A 118 -5.89 -2.27 1.16
N THR A 119 -6.47 -1.30 0.44
CA THR A 119 -7.78 -1.44 -0.23
C THR A 119 -7.89 -2.68 -1.12
N VAL A 120 -6.90 -2.95 -1.97
CA VAL A 120 -6.94 -4.08 -2.91
C VAL A 120 -6.95 -5.41 -2.16
N LEU A 121 -6.10 -5.55 -1.14
CA LEU A 121 -6.00 -6.76 -0.33
C LEU A 121 -7.31 -6.99 0.44
N LEU A 122 -7.84 -5.97 1.12
CA LEU A 122 -9.08 -6.07 1.88
C LEU A 122 -10.32 -6.28 1.00
N ALA A 123 -10.35 -5.74 -0.23
CA ALA A 123 -11.43 -5.98 -1.18
C ALA A 123 -11.35 -7.35 -1.85
N GLY A 124 -10.16 -7.94 -1.95
CA GLY A 124 -9.96 -9.27 -2.50
C GLY A 124 -10.63 -10.36 -1.66
N ILE A 125 -10.63 -10.23 -0.33
CA ILE A 125 -11.24 -11.22 0.58
C ILE A 125 -12.73 -11.45 0.29
N PRO A 126 -13.61 -10.43 0.34
CA PRO A 126 -15.03 -10.64 0.04
C PRO A 126 -15.26 -11.03 -1.42
N ALA A 127 -14.38 -10.66 -2.36
CA ALA A 127 -14.49 -11.08 -3.75
C ALA A 127 -14.26 -12.60 -3.90
N VAL A 128 -13.24 -13.16 -3.26
CA VAL A 128 -12.98 -14.61 -3.24
C VAL A 128 -14.11 -15.36 -2.52
N VAL A 129 -14.61 -14.82 -1.41
CA VAL A 129 -15.77 -15.40 -0.71
C VAL A 129 -17.01 -15.40 -1.61
N ALA A 130 -17.28 -14.29 -2.31
CA ALA A 130 -18.39 -14.21 -3.24
C ALA A 130 -18.25 -15.21 -4.40
N GLU A 131 -17.05 -15.34 -4.98
CA GLU A 131 -16.78 -16.35 -6.00
C GLU A 131 -17.11 -17.75 -5.51
N PHE A 132 -16.60 -18.13 -4.34
CA PHE A 132 -16.87 -19.44 -3.73
C PHE A 132 -18.36 -19.68 -3.49
N VAL A 133 -19.07 -18.70 -2.93
CA VAL A 133 -20.52 -18.78 -2.67
C VAL A 133 -21.31 -18.92 -3.97
N ILE A 134 -20.97 -18.16 -5.01
CA ILE A 134 -21.65 -18.25 -6.31
C ILE A 134 -21.44 -19.62 -6.93
N VAL A 135 -20.21 -20.13 -6.95
CA VAL A 135 -19.90 -21.47 -7.49
C VAL A 135 -20.63 -22.56 -6.72
N LEU A 136 -20.75 -22.43 -5.39
CA LEU A 136 -21.47 -23.41 -4.57
C LEU A 136 -22.99 -23.41 -4.82
N MET A 137 -23.58 -22.23 -5.01
CA MET A 137 -25.04 -22.07 -5.15
C MET A 137 -25.53 -22.30 -6.58
N VAL A 138 -24.77 -21.85 -7.57
CA VAL A 138 -25.17 -21.86 -8.99
C VAL A 138 -24.46 -22.96 -9.78
N GLY A 139 -23.36 -23.48 -9.24
CA GLY A 139 -22.46 -24.39 -9.96
C GLY A 139 -21.40 -23.63 -10.76
N THR A 140 -20.50 -24.39 -11.40
CA THR A 140 -19.46 -23.80 -12.25
C THR A 140 -20.05 -23.47 -13.63
N PRO A 141 -20.07 -22.20 -14.05
CA PRO A 141 -20.60 -21.85 -15.37
C PRO A 141 -19.72 -22.43 -16.47
N ALA A 142 -20.33 -22.82 -17.60
CA ALA A 142 -19.61 -23.31 -18.77
C ALA A 142 -18.59 -22.28 -19.29
N ILE A 143 -18.95 -20.99 -19.21
CA ILE A 143 -18.08 -19.86 -19.55
C ILE A 143 -17.58 -19.25 -18.24
N ARG A 144 -16.39 -19.66 -17.78
CA ARG A 144 -15.78 -19.17 -16.53
C ARG A 144 -15.65 -17.64 -16.45
N VAL A 145 -15.45 -16.98 -17.59
CA VAL A 145 -15.36 -15.51 -17.66
C VAL A 145 -16.65 -14.83 -17.16
N LEU A 146 -17.81 -15.48 -17.30
CA LEU A 146 -19.08 -14.91 -16.82
C LEU A 146 -19.10 -14.77 -15.29
N LEU A 147 -18.38 -15.65 -14.57
CA LEU A 147 -18.22 -15.58 -13.11
C LEU A 147 -17.48 -14.30 -12.68
N LEU A 148 -16.61 -13.76 -13.53
CA LEU A 148 -15.86 -12.54 -13.23
C LEU A 148 -16.76 -11.31 -13.11
N VAL A 149 -17.93 -11.28 -13.76
CA VAL A 149 -18.83 -10.12 -13.74
C VAL A 149 -19.33 -9.83 -12.31
N PRO A 150 -20.02 -10.76 -11.61
CA PRO A 150 -20.44 -10.52 -10.24
C PRO A 150 -19.27 -10.39 -9.26
N VAL A 151 -18.18 -11.14 -9.44
CA VAL A 151 -16.99 -11.07 -8.58
C VAL A 151 -16.30 -9.70 -8.69
N ALA A 152 -16.12 -9.20 -9.92
CA ALA A 152 -15.56 -7.87 -10.15
C ALA A 152 -16.48 -6.76 -9.63
N ALA A 153 -17.80 -6.94 -9.67
CA ALA A 153 -18.75 -6.01 -9.08
C ALA A 153 -18.58 -5.93 -7.55
N VAL A 154 -18.52 -7.08 -6.85
CA VAL A 154 -18.27 -7.14 -5.40
C VAL A 154 -16.93 -6.52 -5.07
N PHE A 155 -15.86 -6.92 -5.77
CA PHE A 155 -14.53 -6.36 -5.59
C PHE A 155 -14.52 -4.84 -5.77
N GLY A 156 -15.10 -4.33 -6.86
CA GLY A 156 -15.16 -2.91 -7.20
C GLY A 156 -15.93 -2.11 -6.15
N ALA A 157 -17.08 -2.61 -5.70
CA ALA A 157 -17.89 -1.98 -4.67
C ALA A 157 -17.13 -1.91 -3.33
N CYS A 158 -16.53 -3.01 -2.89
CA CYS A 158 -15.72 -3.06 -1.67
C CYS A 158 -14.50 -2.14 -1.77
N ALA A 159 -13.77 -2.18 -2.89
CA ALA A 159 -12.59 -1.36 -3.12
C ALA A 159 -12.93 0.13 -3.09
N TRP A 160 -14.02 0.53 -3.73
CA TRP A 160 -14.52 1.90 -3.70
C TRP A 160 -14.88 2.35 -2.28
N PHE A 161 -15.62 1.52 -1.54
CA PHE A 161 -16.05 1.84 -0.18
C PHE A 161 -14.85 1.98 0.78
N LEU A 162 -13.96 0.99 0.78
CA LEU A 162 -12.74 0.98 1.59
C LEU A 162 -11.85 2.16 1.26
N ARG A 163 -11.65 2.48 -0.02
CA ARG A 163 -10.89 3.65 -0.45
C ARG A 163 -11.49 4.95 0.09
N ARG A 164 -12.81 5.11 0.08
CA ARG A 164 -13.47 6.28 0.68
C ARG A 164 -13.21 6.37 2.18
N ARG A 165 -13.36 5.26 2.91
CA ARG A 165 -13.11 5.21 4.37
C ARG A 165 -11.66 5.56 4.71
N PHE A 166 -10.70 5.06 3.95
CA PHE A 166 -9.29 5.41 4.12
C PHE A 166 -9.01 6.89 3.91
N LEU A 167 -9.58 7.50 2.87
CA LEU A 167 -9.39 8.94 2.62
C LEU A 167 -9.94 9.79 3.76
N VAL A 168 -11.11 9.44 4.29
CA VAL A 168 -11.70 10.10 5.46
C VAL A 168 -10.81 9.96 6.71
N ALA A 169 -10.37 8.74 7.02
CA ALA A 169 -9.48 8.48 8.15
C ALA A 169 -8.15 9.24 8.03
N ARG A 170 -7.59 9.29 6.82
CA ARG A 170 -6.35 10.01 6.53
C ARG A 170 -6.52 11.53 6.69
N GLN A 171 -7.64 12.09 6.21
CA GLN A 171 -7.95 13.51 6.40
C GLN A 171 -8.11 13.86 7.89
N ALA A 172 -8.81 13.03 8.66
CA ALA A 172 -8.97 13.22 10.10
C ALA A 172 -7.61 13.22 10.84
N ARG A 173 -6.66 12.37 10.41
CA ARG A 173 -5.30 12.35 10.96
C ARG A 173 -4.54 13.64 10.65
N ILE A 174 -4.64 14.16 9.42
CA ILE A 174 -3.98 15.40 9.00
C ILE A 174 -4.54 16.62 9.75
N ALA A 175 -5.85 16.61 10.02
CA ALA A 175 -6.52 17.72 10.70
C ALA A 175 -6.24 17.78 12.22
N ARG A 176 -5.70 16.72 12.83
CA ARG A 176 -5.38 16.72 14.26
C ARG A 176 -4.12 17.57 14.52
N PRO A 177 -4.20 18.61 15.36
CA PRO A 177 -3.01 19.36 15.75
C PRO A 177 -2.06 18.47 16.57
N PRO A 178 -0.73 18.69 16.50
CA PRO A 178 0.22 17.97 17.33
C PRO A 178 -0.11 18.21 18.81
N LYS A 179 -0.23 17.12 19.59
CA LYS A 179 -0.28 17.23 21.06
C LYS A 179 1.04 17.85 21.52
N ARG A 180 0.96 19.03 22.14
CA ARG A 180 2.09 19.67 22.84
C ARG A 180 2.31 19.00 24.18
#